data_AF-A0A8I1PQY9-F1
#
_entry.id   AF-A0A8I1PQY9-F1
#
_cell.length_a   1.000
_cell.length_b   1.000
_cell.length_c   1.000
_cell.angle_alpha   90.00
_cell.angle_beta   90.00
_cell.angle_gamma   90.00
#
_symmetry.space_group_name_H-M   'P 1'
#
loop_
_entity.id
_entity.type
_entity.pdbx_description
1 polymer ?
#
loop_
_entity_poly.entity_id
_entity_poly.type
_entity_poly.pdbx_seq_one_letter_code
_entity_poly.pdbx_strand_id
1 'polypeptide(L)'
;MKAHSRKTDSIPSGKTVPGEADSQGATMPAPQPLRRPMHLLLPIARWKSEILGMLYKYEETEAALRQSGIVPEWVYYPKRIGTGSISPKPNYLDLYRLKNRRIQLWISADMVMARDTGFRHFLGTLLADKDLSLVKGESL
;
A
#
# COMPACT_ATOMS: atom_id res chain seq x y z
N MET A 1 -49.65 30.04 5.78
CA MET A 1 -49.48 28.64 5.31
C MET A 1 -50.39 28.43 4.10
N LYS A 2 -49.88 27.69 3.10
CA LYS A 2 -50.31 27.47 1.69
C LYS A 2 -51.80 27.12 1.48
N ALA A 3 -52.55 27.71 0.52
CA ALA A 3 -52.66 27.44 -0.95
C ALA A 3 -53.21 26.03 -1.29
N HIS A 4 -54.50 25.87 -1.65
CA HIS A 4 -55.17 25.94 -2.97
C HIS A 4 -55.24 24.62 -3.79
N SER A 5 -56.49 24.17 -3.97
CA SER A 5 -57.18 23.41 -5.04
C SER A 5 -56.49 22.42 -6.00
N ARG A 6 -57.19 21.28 -6.19
CA ARG A 6 -57.02 20.23 -7.22
C ARG A 6 -57.80 20.54 -8.51
N LYS A 7 -57.27 20.10 -9.67
CA LYS A 7 -57.85 19.21 -10.74
C LYS A 7 -57.03 19.37 -12.05
N THR A 8 -56.37 18.32 -12.57
CA THR A 8 -56.75 17.39 -13.69
C THR A 8 -57.12 18.13 -15.00
N ASP A 9 -56.69 17.79 -16.22
CA ASP A 9 -56.39 16.52 -16.91
C ASP A 9 -55.54 16.75 -18.21
N SER A 10 -55.01 15.64 -18.76
CA SER A 10 -54.82 15.34 -20.21
C SER A 10 -53.40 15.34 -20.84
N ILE A 11 -53.02 14.14 -21.31
CA ILE A 11 -51.97 13.74 -22.28
C ILE A 11 -52.78 13.20 -23.49
N PRO A 12 -52.43 13.34 -24.81
CA PRO A 12 -51.25 12.70 -25.42
C PRO A 12 -50.68 13.26 -26.75
N SER A 13 -49.45 12.81 -27.06
CA SER A 13 -48.88 12.49 -28.41
C SER A 13 -47.36 12.67 -28.32
N GLY A 14 -46.47 11.79 -28.76
CA GLY A 14 -46.57 10.74 -29.77
C GLY A 14 -45.35 10.85 -30.68
N LYS A 15 -44.34 10.00 -30.44
CA LYS A 15 -43.25 9.55 -31.33
C LYS A 15 -42.35 10.58 -32.04
N THR A 16 -41.06 10.59 -31.70
CA THR A 16 -39.94 10.54 -32.68
C THR A 16 -38.66 10.03 -32.01
N VAL A 17 -38.12 8.89 -32.47
CA VAL A 17 -36.71 8.40 -32.40
C VAL A 17 -36.59 7.51 -33.67
N PRO A 18 -35.45 7.35 -34.38
CA PRO A 18 -34.07 7.47 -33.90
C PRO A 18 -33.09 8.19 -34.85
N GLY A 19 -32.04 8.75 -34.27
CA GLY A 19 -30.88 9.21 -35.03
C GLY A 19 -29.91 9.90 -34.10
N GLU A 20 -28.99 9.13 -33.51
CA GLU A 20 -27.55 9.23 -33.75
C GLU A 20 -26.86 8.41 -32.66
N ALA A 21 -26.19 7.35 -33.10
CA ALA A 21 -25.35 6.52 -32.25
C ALA A 21 -24.06 7.29 -31.98
N ASP A 22 -24.09 8.20 -31.01
CA ASP A 22 -22.86 8.77 -30.50
C ASP A 22 -22.17 7.74 -29.62
N SER A 23 -21.00 7.37 -30.14
CA SER A 23 -20.13 6.33 -29.66
C SER A 23 -19.84 6.50 -28.18
N GLN A 24 -20.14 5.45 -27.42
CA GLN A 24 -19.54 5.20 -26.13
C GLN A 24 -18.02 5.09 -26.32
N GLY A 25 -17.34 6.23 -26.28
CA GLY A 25 -15.96 6.29 -25.87
C GLY A 25 -15.93 5.85 -24.41
N ALA A 26 -15.84 4.55 -24.18
CA ALA A 26 -15.41 4.01 -22.90
C ALA A 26 -14.01 4.57 -22.65
N THR A 27 -13.93 5.72 -21.98
CA THR A 27 -12.70 6.25 -21.43
C THR A 27 -12.19 5.17 -20.49
N MET A 28 -11.27 4.34 -20.98
CA MET A 28 -10.46 3.47 -20.13
C MET A 28 -9.95 4.35 -18.99
N PRO A 29 -10.16 3.96 -17.72
CA PRO A 29 -9.53 4.70 -16.63
C PRO A 29 -8.04 4.72 -16.93
N ALA A 30 -7.49 5.92 -17.06
CA ALA A 30 -6.07 6.13 -17.26
C ALA A 30 -5.32 5.26 -16.24
N PRO A 31 -4.26 4.56 -16.64
CA PRO A 31 -3.46 3.78 -15.70
C PRO A 31 -3.09 4.71 -14.55
N GLN A 32 -3.60 4.39 -13.36
CA GLN A 32 -3.29 5.17 -12.17
C GLN A 32 -1.76 5.24 -12.10
N PRO A 33 -1.18 6.42 -11.84
CA PRO A 33 0.26 6.55 -11.78
C PRO A 33 0.78 5.49 -10.82
N LEU A 34 1.69 4.65 -11.32
CA LEU A 34 2.46 3.69 -10.54
C LEU A 34 2.80 4.37 -9.22
N ARG A 35 2.28 3.81 -8.12
CA ARG A 35 2.44 4.35 -6.77
C ARG A 35 3.88 4.84 -6.65
N ARG A 36 4.01 6.15 -6.41
CA ARG A 36 5.29 6.86 -6.36
C ARG A 36 6.30 6.00 -5.58
N PRO A 37 7.58 5.95 -6.01
CA PRO A 37 8.60 5.19 -5.30
C PRO A 37 8.49 5.54 -3.82
N MET A 38 8.42 4.50 -2.97
CA MET A 38 8.42 4.66 -1.52
C MET A 38 9.49 5.69 -1.19
N HIS A 39 9.13 6.76 -0.45
CA HIS A 39 10.15 7.53 0.24
C HIS A 39 11.02 6.50 0.96
N LEU A 40 12.28 6.41 0.55
CA LEU A 40 13.20 5.38 1.01
C LEU A 40 13.38 5.59 2.52
N LEU A 41 12.60 4.86 3.30
CA LEU A 41 12.81 4.80 4.73
C LEU A 41 14.14 4.10 4.92
N LEU A 42 15.12 4.82 5.44
CA LEU A 42 16.40 4.24 5.77
C LEU A 42 16.36 3.74 7.21
N PRO A 43 16.73 2.48 7.46
CA PRO A 43 16.82 1.98 8.82
C PRO A 43 17.93 2.72 9.56
N ILE A 44 17.64 3.16 10.78
CA ILE A 44 18.61 3.83 11.66
C ILE A 44 19.47 2.84 12.44
N ALA A 45 19.03 1.58 12.53
CA ALA A 45 19.80 0.49 13.10
C ALA A 45 19.35 -0.85 12.53
N ARG A 46 20.22 -1.86 12.70
CA ARG A 46 19.92 -3.27 12.42
C ARG A 46 20.36 -4.12 13.60
N TRP A 47 19.65 -5.20 13.85
CA TRP A 47 19.98 -6.17 14.90
C TRP A 47 19.77 -7.59 14.39
N LYS A 48 20.62 -8.52 14.80
CA LYS A 48 20.51 -9.94 14.45
C LYS A 48 20.02 -10.70 15.68
N SER A 49 18.83 -11.29 15.57
CA SER A 49 18.23 -12.20 16.55
C SER A 49 18.42 -13.63 16.07
N GLU A 50 18.76 -14.55 16.98
CA GLU A 50 18.83 -15.98 16.67
C GLU A 50 17.45 -16.58 16.38
N ILE A 51 16.39 -16.02 16.95
CA ILE A 51 15.01 -16.50 16.82
C ILE A 51 14.26 -15.76 15.72
N LEU A 52 14.48 -14.45 15.60
CA LEU A 52 13.70 -13.57 14.70
C LEU A 52 14.48 -13.17 13.43
N GLY A 53 15.71 -13.66 13.26
CA GLY A 53 16.56 -13.30 12.15
C GLY A 53 17.00 -11.83 12.20
N MET A 54 17.16 -11.22 11.02
CA MET A 54 17.56 -9.81 10.91
C MET A 54 16.37 -8.89 11.17
N LEU A 55 16.53 -7.94 12.10
CA LEU A 55 15.56 -6.91 12.42
C LEU A 55 16.11 -5.52 12.04
N TYR A 56 15.25 -4.67 11.50
CA TYR A 56 15.55 -3.29 11.18
C TYR A 56 14.81 -2.35 12.12
N LYS A 57 15.49 -1.28 12.53
CA LYS A 57 14.93 -0.20 13.32
C LYS A 57 14.70 1.02 12.45
N TYR A 58 13.51 1.57 12.51
CA TYR A 58 13.16 2.87 11.94
C TYR A 58 12.69 3.79 13.06
N GLU A 59 12.89 5.08 12.87
CA GLU A 59 12.23 6.09 13.68
C GLU A 59 11.65 7.12 12.74
N GLU A 60 10.32 7.20 12.66
CA GLU A 60 9.66 8.09 11.71
C GLU A 60 8.31 8.61 12.18
N THR A 61 7.77 9.61 11.47
CA THR A 61 6.37 10.00 11.69
C THR A 61 5.40 8.89 11.27
N GLU A 62 4.22 8.84 11.91
CA GLU A 62 3.18 7.89 11.51
C GLU A 62 2.78 8.08 10.04
N ALA A 63 2.71 9.32 9.56
CA ALA A 63 2.40 9.63 8.17
C ALA A 63 3.44 9.02 7.21
N ALA A 64 4.74 9.16 7.51
CA ALA A 64 5.81 8.59 6.70
C ALA A 64 5.76 7.05 6.70
N LEU A 65 5.54 6.42 7.86
CA LEU A 65 5.38 4.96 7.93
C LEU A 65 4.17 4.47 7.14
N ARG A 66 3.03 5.16 7.21
CA ARG A 66 1.84 4.83 6.42
C ARG A 66 2.07 5.00 4.92
N GLN A 67 2.69 6.12 4.52
CA GLN A 67 3.01 6.40 3.12
C GLN A 67 3.98 5.37 2.55
N SER A 68 4.94 4.90 3.35
CA SER A 68 5.87 3.86 2.94
C SER A 68 5.23 2.49 2.75
N GLY A 69 4.10 2.20 3.41
CA GLY A 69 3.48 0.87 3.37
C GLY A 69 4.30 -0.24 4.05
N ILE A 70 5.37 0.10 4.80
CA ILE A 70 6.22 -0.87 5.50
C ILE A 70 5.48 -1.56 6.66
N VAL A 71 4.54 -0.84 7.29
CA VAL A 71 3.67 -1.36 8.34
C VAL A 71 2.38 -1.89 7.70
N PRO A 72 1.99 -3.16 7.94
CA PRO A 72 0.74 -3.70 7.41
C PRO A 72 -0.49 -2.92 7.90
N GLU A 73 -1.52 -2.82 7.06
CA GLU A 73 -2.74 -2.06 7.35
C GLU A 73 -3.52 -2.57 8.57
N TRP A 74 -3.40 -3.86 8.89
CA TRP A 74 -4.04 -4.48 10.05
C TRP A 74 -3.33 -4.17 11.38
N VAL A 75 -2.12 -3.60 11.36
CA VAL A 75 -1.39 -3.21 12.57
C VAL A 75 -1.90 -1.86 13.07
N TYR A 76 -2.27 -1.82 14.34
CA TYR A 76 -2.67 -0.59 15.00
C TYR A 76 -1.47 0.23 15.44
N TYR A 77 -1.45 1.50 15.05
CA TYR A 77 -0.45 2.45 15.55
C TYR A 77 -0.77 2.84 16.99
N PRO A 78 0.22 2.85 17.90
CA PRO A 78 0.02 3.29 19.27
C PRO A 78 -0.43 4.76 19.28
N LYS A 79 -1.49 5.08 20.04
CA LYS A 79 -2.07 6.44 20.08
C LYS A 79 -1.41 7.33 21.14
N ARG A 80 -0.98 6.75 22.26
CA ARG A 80 -0.41 7.47 23.40
C ARG A 80 1.12 7.42 23.37
N ILE A 81 1.75 8.52 23.76
CA ILE A 81 3.19 8.55 24.00
C ILE A 81 3.54 7.51 25.06
N GLY A 82 4.64 6.78 24.85
CA GLY A 82 5.12 5.77 25.77
C GLY A 82 4.41 4.42 25.66
N THR A 83 3.49 4.26 24.71
CA THR A 83 2.79 2.99 24.46
C THR A 83 3.30 2.33 23.19
N GLY A 84 3.19 1.00 23.15
CA GLY A 84 3.58 0.20 22.00
C GLY A 84 2.54 -0.80 21.55
N SER A 85 2.76 -1.37 20.37
CA SER A 85 1.96 -2.44 19.77
C SER A 85 2.91 -3.45 19.15
N ILE A 86 2.82 -4.69 19.58
CA ILE A 86 3.65 -5.79 19.11
C ILE A 86 2.77 -6.76 18.34
N SER A 87 3.23 -7.14 17.15
CA SER A 87 2.72 -8.29 16.41
C SER A 87 3.82 -9.35 16.35
N PRO A 88 3.70 -10.45 17.13
CA PRO A 88 4.79 -11.41 17.26
C PRO A 88 4.87 -12.45 16.14
N LYS A 89 3.82 -12.69 15.34
CA LYS A 89 3.76 -13.76 14.32
C LYS A 89 2.80 -13.44 13.16
N PRO A 90 3.04 -13.96 11.93
CA PRO A 90 4.14 -14.82 11.52
C PRO A 90 5.49 -14.09 11.38
N ASN A 91 5.48 -12.77 11.32
CA ASN A 91 6.68 -11.95 11.22
C ASN A 91 6.69 -10.88 12.30
N TYR A 92 7.84 -10.70 12.95
CA TYR A 92 7.97 -9.77 14.08
C TYR A 92 7.86 -8.31 13.62
N LEU A 93 7.00 -7.58 14.32
CA LEU A 93 6.84 -6.13 14.20
C LEU A 93 6.51 -5.54 15.58
N ASP A 94 7.23 -4.49 15.98
CA ASP A 94 6.98 -3.75 17.21
C ASP A 94 6.97 -2.24 16.90
N LEU A 95 5.90 -1.56 17.32
CA LEU A 95 5.72 -0.12 17.21
C LEU A 95 5.74 0.48 18.60
N TYR A 96 6.47 1.57 18.78
CA TYR A 96 6.47 2.34 20.03
C TYR A 96 6.39 3.84 19.76
N ARG A 97 5.44 4.54 20.39
CA ARG A 97 5.32 5.99 20.23
C ARG A 97 6.25 6.73 21.19
N LEU A 98 7.19 7.45 20.62
CA LEU A 98 8.19 8.23 21.33
C LEU A 98 7.62 9.57 21.82
N LYS A 99 8.34 10.22 22.76
CA LYS A 99 7.97 11.53 23.33
C LYS A 99 7.94 12.64 22.28
N ASN A 100 8.77 12.56 21.25
CA ASN A 100 8.81 13.48 20.11
C ASN A 100 7.67 13.24 19.10
N ARG A 101 6.65 12.45 19.44
CA ARG A 101 5.52 12.03 18.60
C ARG A 101 5.88 11.17 17.37
N ARG A 102 7.15 10.83 17.19
CA ARG A 102 7.60 9.83 16.20
C ARG A 102 7.28 8.42 16.70
N ILE A 103 7.33 7.49 15.77
CA ILE A 103 7.13 6.05 15.98
C ILE A 103 8.47 5.38 15.77
N GLN A 104 8.92 4.67 16.80
CA GLN A 104 9.96 3.68 16.65
C GLN A 104 9.31 2.40 16.11
N LEU A 105 9.90 1.84 15.06
CA LEU A 105 9.47 0.58 14.45
C LEU A 105 10.65 -0.39 14.49
N TRP A 106 10.45 -1.56 15.06
CA TRP A 106 11.29 -2.73 14.81
C TRP A 106 10.52 -3.70 13.93
N ILE A 107 11.16 -4.20 12.87
CA ILE A 107 10.52 -5.08 11.90
C ILE A 107 11.50 -6.10 11.34
N SER A 108 11.04 -7.32 11.13
CA SER A 108 11.81 -8.37 10.46
C SER A 108 12.17 -8.02 9.02
N ALA A 109 13.38 -8.37 8.61
CA ALA A 109 13.87 -8.19 7.24
C ALA A 109 12.94 -8.83 6.22
N ASP A 110 12.38 -10.00 6.53
CA ASP A 110 11.45 -10.72 5.66
C ASP A 110 10.19 -9.89 5.35
N MET A 111 9.66 -9.15 6.34
CA MET A 111 8.54 -8.22 6.09
C MET A 111 8.96 -7.03 5.24
N VAL A 112 10.14 -6.47 5.50
CA VAL A 112 10.66 -5.35 4.70
C VAL A 112 10.79 -5.79 3.25
N MET A 113 11.43 -6.94 2.99
CA MET A 113 11.63 -7.49 1.65
C MET A 113 10.32 -7.87 0.96
N ALA A 114 9.35 -8.44 1.69
CA ALA A 114 8.03 -8.75 1.12
C ALA A 114 7.26 -7.51 0.66
N ARG A 115 7.52 -6.36 1.28
CA ARG A 115 6.85 -5.08 1.00
C ARG A 115 7.66 -4.15 0.09
N ASP A 116 8.97 -4.37 -0.03
CA ASP A 116 9.81 -3.65 -0.95
C ASP A 116 9.58 -4.13 -2.39
N THR A 117 8.68 -3.45 -3.06
CA THR A 117 8.36 -3.70 -4.48
C THR A 117 9.56 -3.56 -5.39
N GLY A 118 10.49 -2.65 -5.08
CA GLY A 118 11.70 -2.43 -5.86
C GLY A 118 12.65 -3.61 -5.74
N PHE A 119 12.88 -4.07 -4.51
CA PHE A 119 13.67 -5.26 -4.25
C PHE A 119 13.05 -6.54 -4.83
N ARG A 120 11.73 -6.72 -4.70
CA ARG A 120 11.02 -7.85 -5.30
C ARG A 120 11.08 -7.84 -6.83
N HIS A 121 10.93 -6.66 -7.44
CA HIS A 121 11.07 -6.53 -8.89
C HIS A 121 12.51 -6.82 -9.33
N PHE A 122 13.50 -6.31 -8.61
CA PHE A 122 14.91 -6.60 -8.86
C PHE A 122 15.20 -8.10 -8.78
N LEU A 123 14.80 -8.78 -7.69
CA LEU A 123 14.97 -10.23 -7.56
C LEU A 123 14.18 -11.01 -8.62
N GLY A 124 12.95 -10.61 -8.90
CA GLY A 124 12.14 -11.23 -9.95
C GLY A 124 12.80 -11.12 -11.32
N THR A 125 13.40 -9.97 -11.63
CA THR A 125 14.17 -9.74 -12.86
C THR A 125 15.44 -10.59 -12.86
N LEU A 126 16.17 -10.62 -11.74
CA LEU A 126 17.39 -11.42 -11.57
C LEU A 126 17.13 -12.93 -11.78
N LEU A 127 16.02 -13.45 -11.25
CA LEU A 127 15.63 -14.86 -11.37
C LEU A 127 15.02 -15.20 -12.73
N ALA A 128 14.43 -14.22 -13.43
CA ALA A 128 13.86 -14.40 -14.77
C ALA A 128 14.93 -14.31 -15.87
N ASP A 129 16.08 -13.72 -15.55
CA ASP A 129 17.23 -13.65 -16.45
C ASP A 129 17.87 -15.03 -16.56
N LYS A 130 17.66 -15.66 -17.72
CA LYS A 130 18.18 -17.00 -18.03
C LYS A 130 19.69 -17.01 -18.30
N ASP A 131 20.29 -15.83 -18.51
CA ASP A 131 21.72 -15.66 -18.77
C ASP A 131 22.50 -15.45 -17.46
N LEU A 132 21.80 -15.14 -16.36
CA LEU A 132 22.35 -15.06 -15.01
C LEU A 132 22.32 -16.42 -14.33
N SER A 133 23.31 -17.27 -14.63
CA SER A 133 23.59 -18.42 -13.77
C SER A 133 24.08 -17.96 -12.41
N LEU A 134 23.24 -18.08 -11.37
CA LEU A 134 23.64 -17.91 -9.97
C LEU A 134 24.59 -19.02 -9.50
N VAL A 135 24.81 -20.06 -10.32
CA VAL A 135 25.78 -21.13 -10.10
C VAL A 135 26.93 -20.98 -11.08
N LYS A 136 28.05 -20.48 -10.60
CA LYS A 136 29.30 -20.50 -11.36
C LYS A 136 29.73 -21.97 -11.55
N GLY A 137 29.36 -22.63 -12.65
CA GLY A 137 29.99 -23.90 -13.02
C GLY A 137 29.17 -25.01 -13.70
N GLU A 138 27.88 -24.87 -14.02
CA GLU A 138 27.21 -25.91 -14.83
C GLU A 138 27.40 -25.62 -16.32
N SER A 139 28.29 -26.39 -16.95
CA SER A 139 28.37 -26.49 -18.41
C SER A 139 27.21 -27.36 -18.88
N LEU A 140 26.44 -26.86 -19.86
CA LEU A 140 25.52 -27.66 -20.67
C LEU A 140 26.27 -28.75 -21.44
#